data_AF-A0A382GWM5-F1
#
_entry.id   AF-A0A382GWM5-F1
#
_cell.length_a   1.000
_cell.length_b   1.000
_cell.length_c   1.000
_cell.angle_alpha   90.00
_cell.angle_beta   90.00
_cell.angle_gamma   90.00
#
_symmetry.space_group_name_H-M   'P 1'
#
loop_
_entity.id
_entity.type
_entity.pdbx_description
1 polymer ?
#
loop_
_entity_poly.entity_id
_entity_poly.type
_entity_poly.pdbx_seq_one_letter_code
_entity_poly.pdbx_strand_id
1 'polypeptide(L)' 'MSWPDFLNSNEKSSIEFIENELKKSLEESFSKSTKNVSIALSSGIDSNIILAIMKKIHPEIEINAITVRFSDSVDES' A
#
# COMPACT_ATOMS: atom_id res chain seq x y z
N MET A 1 -26.10 -1.88 10.18
CA MET A 1 -25.91 -0.93 9.06
C MET A 1 -27.26 -0.38 8.68
N SER A 2 -27.36 0.94 8.59
CA SER A 2 -28.57 1.70 8.28
C SER A 2 -28.31 2.61 7.08
N TRP A 3 -29.36 3.00 6.34
CA TRP A 3 -29.26 3.91 5.20
C TRP A 3 -28.40 5.17 5.41
N PRO A 4 -28.39 5.81 6.60
CA PRO A 4 -27.50 6.93 6.91
C PRO A 4 -26.01 6.65 6.76
N ASP A 5 -25.57 5.40 6.94
CA ASP A 5 -24.15 5.01 6.86
C ASP A 5 -23.61 5.09 5.42
N PHE A 6 -24.49 5.22 4.42
CA PHE A 6 -24.18 5.31 2.99
C PHE A 6 -24.41 6.71 2.43
N LEU A 7 -24.84 7.67 3.25
CA LEU A 7 -24.93 9.06 2.83
C LEU A 7 -23.52 9.61 2.68
N ASN A 8 -23.22 10.21 1.53
CA ASN A 8 -21.95 10.89 1.30
C ASN A 8 -21.76 11.93 2.42
N SER A 9 -20.81 11.69 3.32
CA SER A 9 -20.32 12.75 4.18
C SER A 9 -19.65 13.78 3.27
N ASN A 10 -20.11 15.02 3.32
CA ASN A 10 -19.44 16.13 2.61
C ASN A 10 -18.03 16.42 3.17
N GLU A 11 -17.59 15.67 4.19
CA GLU A 11 -16.19 15.58 4.58
C GLU A 11 -15.42 14.80 3.53
N LYS A 12 -14.91 15.53 2.55
CA LYS A 12 -13.91 15.01 1.62
C LYS A 12 -12.71 14.56 2.46
N SER A 13 -12.51 13.24 2.60
CA SER A 13 -11.27 12.72 3.18
C SER A 13 -10.11 13.37 2.41
N SER A 14 -9.33 14.19 3.11
CA SER A 14 -8.20 14.86 2.47
C SER A 14 -7.20 13.78 2.08
N ILE A 15 -6.51 13.99 0.95
CA ILE A 15 -5.42 13.10 0.52
C ILE A 15 -4.40 12.96 1.65
N GLU A 16 -4.15 14.05 2.38
CA GLU A 16 -3.30 14.10 3.55
C GLU A 16 -3.79 13.19 4.70
N PHE A 17 -5.10 13.15 4.97
CA PHE A 17 -5.66 12.25 5.98
C PHE A 17 -5.43 10.78 5.60
N ILE A 18 -5.72 10.42 4.34
CA ILE A 18 -5.53 9.05 3.85
C ILE A 18 -4.04 8.66 3.91
N GLU A 19 -3.15 9.55 3.48
CA GLU A 19 -1.71 9.31 3.51
C GLU A 19 -1.19 9.12 4.94
N ASN A 20 -1.66 9.93 5.89
CA ASN A 20 -1.29 9.83 7.29
C ASN A 20 -1.77 8.52 7.94
N GLU A 21 -3.00 8.09 7.65
CA GLU A 21 -3.52 6.82 8.16
C GLU A 21 -2.75 5.62 7.59
N LEU A 22 -2.43 5.63 6.29
CA LEU A 22 -1.58 4.59 5.69
C LEU A 22 -0.18 4.56 6.30
N LYS A 23 0.44 5.72 6.50
CA LYS A 23 1.74 5.84 7.15
C LYS A 23 1.70 5.26 8.57
N LYS A 24 0.69 5.63 9.36
CA LYS A 24 0.54 5.16 10.74
C LYS A 24 0.37 3.65 10.80
N SER A 25 -0.52 3.10 9.97
CA SER A 25 -0.74 1.65 9.90
C SER A 25 0.54 0.88 9.54
N LEU A 26 1.34 1.45 8.66
CA LEU A 26 2.62 0.88 8.23
C LEU A 26 3.67 0.94 9.35
N GLU A 27 3.81 2.07 10.04
CA GLU A 27 4.69 2.21 11.22
C GLU A 27 4.31 1.26 12.37
N GLU A 28 3.02 0.95 12.54
CA GLU A 28 2.54 -0.04 13.51
C GLU A 28 2.82 -1.49 13.06
N SER A 29 3.01 -1.73 11.76
CA SER A 29 3.19 -3.06 11.19
C SER A 29 4.62 -3.61 11.34
N PHE A 30 5.60 -2.79 11.71
CA PHE A 30 6.98 -3.25 11.90
C PHE A 30 7.70 -2.53 13.04
N SER A 31 8.70 -3.21 13.64
CA SER A 31 9.49 -2.63 14.72
C SER A 31 10.50 -1.62 14.21
N LYS A 32 10.91 -0.66 15.04
CA LYS A 32 12.00 0.31 14.76
C LYS A 32 13.35 -0.35 14.44
N SER A 33 13.53 -1.62 14.81
CA SER A 33 14.73 -2.40 14.52
C SER A 33 14.71 -3.12 13.17
N THR A 34 13.63 -2.98 12.40
CA THR A 34 13.48 -3.64 11.10
C THR A 34 14.49 -3.07 10.11
N LYS A 35 15.38 -3.94 9.61
CA LYS A 35 16.46 -3.54 8.67
C LYS A 35 16.08 -3.77 7.21
N ASN A 36 15.23 -4.76 6.95
CA ASN A 36 14.77 -5.10 5.62
C ASN A 36 13.29 -5.48 5.61
N VAL A 37 12.63 -5.25 4.47
CA VAL A 37 11.24 -5.61 4.22
C VAL A 37 11.13 -6.20 2.82
N SER A 38 10.37 -7.28 2.68
CA SER A 38 10.04 -7.84 1.37
C SER A 38 8.63 -7.42 0.97
N ILE A 39 8.47 -6.89 -0.25
CA ILE A 39 7.18 -6.47 -0.79
C ILE A 39 6.89 -7.28 -2.05
N ALA A 40 5.74 -7.96 -2.08
CA ALA A 40 5.23 -8.54 -3.31
C ALA A 40 4.65 -7.42 -4.19
N LEU A 41 5.30 -7.16 -5.33
CA LEU A 41 4.86 -6.16 -6.30
C LEU A 41 4.03 -6.82 -7.39
N SER A 42 2.83 -6.30 -7.59
CA SER A 42 1.97 -6.60 -8.73
C SER A 42 1.90 -5.40 -9.67
N SER A 43 1.23 -5.57 -10.81
CA SER A 43 0.87 -4.42 -11.67
C SER A 43 -0.25 -3.55 -11.06
N GLY A 44 -0.73 -3.87 -9.85
CA GLY A 44 -1.77 -3.14 -9.14
C GLY A 44 -1.23 -1.93 -8.37
N ILE A 45 -2.08 -0.92 -8.18
CA ILE A 45 -1.74 0.34 -7.53
C ILE A 45 -1.39 0.17 -6.05
N ASP A 46 -2.03 -0.77 -5.34
CA ASP A 46 -1.88 -0.93 -3.89
C ASP A 46 -0.43 -1.20 -3.49
N SER A 47 0.20 -2.20 -4.12
CA SER A 47 1.60 -2.56 -3.84
C SER A 47 2.58 -1.44 -4.17
N ASN A 48 2.27 -0.62 -5.18
CA ASN A 48 3.06 0.54 -5.56
C ASN A 48 2.91 1.69 -4.56
N ILE A 49 1.70 1.94 -4.03
CA ILE A 49 1.47 2.95 -2.98
C ILE A 49 2.24 2.57 -1.71
N ILE A 50 2.18 1.31 -1.28
CA ILE A 50 2.91 0.85 -0.09
C ILE A 50 4.42 1.03 -0.27
N LEU A 51 4.96 0.64 -1.42
CA LEU A 51 6.38 0.84 -1.74
C LEU A 51 6.77 2.33 -1.70
N ALA A 52 5.96 3.20 -2.29
CA ALA A 52 6.22 4.64 -2.32
C ALA A 52 6.22 5.27 -0.92
N ILE A 53 5.21 4.94 -0.10
CA ILE A 53 5.13 5.42 1.28
C ILE A 53 6.32 4.90 2.09
N MET A 54 6.65 3.61 1.98
CA MET A 54 7.81 3.03 2.68
C MET A 54 9.11 3.77 2.38
N LYS A 55 9.41 4.04 1.10
CA LYS A 55 10.60 4.81 0.72
C LYS A 55 10.57 6.26 1.16
N LYS A 56 9.37 6.84 1.36
CA LYS A 56 9.20 8.20 1.90
C LYS A 56 9.46 8.26 3.40
N ILE A 57 9.00 7.27 4.18
CA ILE A 57 9.08 7.29 5.64
C ILE A 57 10.39 6.70 6.18
N HIS A 58 10.93 5.68 5.50
CA HIS A 58 12.16 4.96 5.86
C HIS A 58 13.04 4.79 4.62
N PRO A 59 13.64 5.87 4.10
CA PRO A 59 14.48 5.80 2.92
C PRO A 59 15.67 4.83 3.07
N GLU A 60 16.15 4.63 4.30
CA GLU A 60 17.24 3.75 4.69
C GLU A 60 16.92 2.26 4.73
N ILE A 61 15.63 1.88 4.80
CA ILE A 61 15.25 0.47 4.89
C ILE A 61 15.53 -0.24 3.56
N GLU A 62 16.13 -1.42 3.64
CA GLU A 62 16.35 -2.25 2.46
C GLU A 62 15.03 -2.90 2.03
N ILE A 63 14.60 -2.66 0.80
CA ILE A 63 13.34 -3.22 0.28
C ILE A 63 13.65 -4.26 -0.80
N ASN A 64 13.26 -5.50 -0.53
CA ASN A 64 13.33 -6.61 -1.46
C ASN A 64 11.98 -6.74 -2.18
N ALA A 65 11.93 -6.32 -3.44
CA ALA A 65 10.73 -6.45 -4.26
C ALA A 65 10.66 -7.83 -4.93
N ILE A 66 9.55 -8.53 -4.76
CA ILE A 66 9.28 -9.82 -5.40
C ILE A 66 8.14 -9.63 -6.39
N THR A 67 8.39 -9.87 -7.67
CA THR A 67 7.36 -9.84 -8.71
C THR A 67 7.25 -11.21 -9.35
N VAL A 68 6.01 -11.71 -9.46
CA VAL A 68 5.70 -12.91 -10.23
C VAL A 68 4.96 -12.47 -11.48
N ARG A 69 5.48 -12.82 -12.66
CA ARG A 69 4.76 -12.76 -13.92
C ARG A 69 4.53 -14.18 -14.39
N PHE A 70 3.28 -14.52 -14.64
CA PHE A 70 2.96 -15.72 -15.39
C PHE A 70 3.16 -15.37 -16.86
N SER A 71 3.98 -16.13 -17.57
CA SER A 71 4.11 -16.02 -19.03
C SER A 71 2.72 -16.14 -19.63
N ASP A 72 2.38 -15.19 -20.50
CA ASP A 72 1.10 -15.00 -21.17
C ASP A 72 0.23 -16.28 -21.16
N SER A 73 -0.90 -16.21 -20.46
CA SER A 73 -1.98 -17.16 -20.69
C SER A 73 -2.17 -17.27 -22.20
N VAL A 74 -2.04 -18.49 -22.72
CA VAL A 74 -2.33 -18.79 -24.12
C VAL A 74 -3.68 -18.14 -24.42
N ASP A 75 -3.73 -17.35 -25.49
CA ASP A 75 -4.97 -16.83 -26.07
C ASP A 75 -5.96 -18.00 -26.12
N GLU A 76 -7.01 -17.96 -25.29
CA GLU A 76 -8.09 -18.94 -25.38
C GLU A 76 -8.75 -18.70 -26.74
N SER A 77 -8.42 -19.59 -27.67
CA SER A 77 -8.93 -19.63 -29.04
C SER A 77 -10.44 -19.83 -29.09
#